data_AF-A0A645DEB5-F1
#
_entry.id   AF-A0A645DEB5-F1
#
_cell.length_a   1.000
_cell.length_b   1.000
_cell.length_c   1.000
_cell.angle_alpha   90.00
_cell.angle_beta   90.00
_cell.angle_gamma   90.00
#
_symmetry.space_group_name_H-M   'P 1'
#
loop_
_entity.id
_entity.type
_entity.pdbx_description
1 polymer ?
#
loop_
_entity_poly.entity_id
_entity_poly.type
_entity_poly.pdbx_seq_one_letter_code
_entity_poly.pdbx_strand_id
1 'polypeptide(L)'
;MFKDTYLISGFIAIFIFTLIGNLILGYFKLGFAEQSIAHADGLWNFLGMALAGWASVLLGGCPLRQLILAGEGNVDSAITIMGMVVGAAFAHNFKLAASAQGPTANGKVAVIIGFVILGLISYFNIEKTMNFKVKGGVSVD
;
A
#
# COMPACT_ATOMS: atom_id res chain seq x y z
N MET A 1 17.31 -13.34 -4.18
CA MET A 1 16.39 -12.51 -3.37
C MET A 1 17.01 -12.06 -2.03
N PHE A 2 17.54 -12.93 -1.16
CA PHE A 2 17.98 -12.54 0.20
C PHE A 2 19.36 -11.84 0.34
N LYS A 3 19.99 -11.40 -0.75
CA LYS A 3 21.23 -10.61 -0.73
C LYS A 3 21.26 -9.53 -1.83
N ASP A 4 20.10 -9.24 -2.42
CA ASP A 4 20.00 -8.26 -3.50
C ASP A 4 19.51 -6.94 -2.94
N THR A 5 20.43 -6.00 -2.76
CA THR A 5 20.12 -4.64 -2.28
C THR A 5 19.62 -3.72 -3.39
N TYR A 6 19.52 -4.20 -4.63
CA TYR A 6 19.09 -3.41 -5.78
C TYR A 6 17.69 -2.82 -5.60
N LEU A 7 16.75 -3.57 -5.03
CA LEU A 7 15.40 -3.05 -4.77
C LEU A 7 15.43 -1.95 -3.70
N ILE A 8 16.27 -2.09 -2.68
CA ILE A 8 16.42 -1.10 -1.61
C ILE A 8 17.08 0.17 -2.16
N SER A 9 18.09 0.03 -3.03
CA SER A 9 18.75 1.20 -3.66
C SER A 9 17.78 2.00 -4.53
N GLY A 10 16.80 1.35 -5.18
CA GLY A 10 15.71 2.03 -5.87
C GLY A 10 14.88 2.93 -4.95
N PHE A 11 14.44 2.43 -3.79
CA PHE A 11 13.71 3.25 -2.81
C PHE A 11 14.56 4.40 -2.25
N ILE A 12 15.84 4.14 -1.97
CA ILE A 12 16.78 5.18 -1.52
C ILE A 12 16.95 6.25 -2.60
N ALA A 13 17.06 5.86 -3.87
CA ALA A 13 17.16 6.81 -4.98
C ALA A 13 15.91 7.70 -5.07
N ILE A 14 14.71 7.11 -5.00
CA ILE A 14 13.45 7.89 -4.99
C ILE A 14 13.47 8.91 -3.85
N PHE A 15 13.88 8.51 -2.65
CA PHE A 15 13.96 9.41 -1.49
C PHE A 15 14.96 10.57 -1.72
N ILE A 16 16.18 10.27 -2.17
CA ILE A 16 17.23 11.28 -2.39
C ILE A 16 16.81 12.28 -3.49
N PHE A 17 16.33 11.79 -4.63
CA PHE A 17 15.93 12.65 -5.74
C PHE A 17 14.72 13.53 -5.39
N THR A 18 13.71 12.98 -4.72
CA THR A 18 12.55 13.77 -4.26
C THR A 18 12.94 14.79 -3.20
N LEU A 19 13.88 14.46 -2.29
CA LEU A 19 14.42 15.39 -1.31
C LEU A 19 15.15 16.57 -1.97
N ILE A 20 16.08 16.28 -2.89
CA ILE A 20 16.81 17.32 -3.63
C ILE A 20 15.85 18.17 -4.45
N GLY A 21 14.90 17.55 -5.16
CA GLY A 21 13.88 18.27 -5.92
C GLY A 21 13.05 19.22 -5.05
N ASN A 22 12.60 18.77 -3.88
CA ASN A 22 11.85 19.61 -2.94
C ASN A 22 12.69 20.75 -2.36
N LEU A 23 14.00 20.56 -2.16
CA LEU A 23 14.91 21.61 -1.72
C LEU A 23 15.12 22.67 -2.81
N ILE A 24 15.35 22.26 -4.06
CA ILE A 24 15.53 23.17 -5.20
C ILE A 24 14.26 23.98 -5.47
N LEU A 25 13.09 23.33 -5.38
CA LEU A 25 11.80 23.97 -5.63
C LEU A 25 11.26 24.77 -4.44
N GLY A 26 11.93 24.74 -3.28
CA GLY A 26 11.50 25.44 -2.07
C GLY A 26 10.24 24.84 -1.39
N TYR A 27 9.85 23.61 -1.75
CA TYR A 27 8.71 22.91 -1.14
C TYR A 27 9.08 22.10 0.10
N PHE A 28 10.37 22.04 0.45
CA PHE A 28 10.83 21.27 1.59
C PHE A 28 10.30 21.85 2.92
N LYS A 29 9.46 21.07 3.60
CA LYS A 29 8.98 21.32 4.96
C LYS A 29 9.44 20.19 5.87
N LEU A 30 10.24 20.52 6.88
CA LEU A 30 10.71 19.54 7.85
C LEU A 30 9.66 19.31 8.94
N GLY A 31 9.15 18.10 9.05
CA GLY A 31 8.17 17.70 10.07
C GLY A 31 7.01 16.88 9.50
N PHE A 32 6.13 16.40 10.38
CA PHE A 32 4.95 15.61 10.01
C PHE A 32 3.65 16.41 10.00
N ALA A 33 3.66 17.62 10.57
CA ALA A 33 2.52 18.52 10.58
C ALA A 33 2.46 19.33 9.27
N GLU A 34 1.25 19.67 8.83
CA GLU A 34 0.99 20.52 7.66
C GLU A 34 1.65 20.06 6.34
N GLN A 35 1.92 18.76 6.24
CA GLN A 35 2.32 18.11 5.00
C GLN A 35 1.10 17.97 4.09
N SER A 36 1.26 18.25 2.80
CA SER A 36 0.17 18.12 1.83
C SER A 36 -0.37 16.70 1.84
N ILE A 37 -1.70 16.54 1.93
CA ILE A 37 -2.43 15.25 1.87
C ILE A 37 -2.22 14.33 3.09
N ALA A 38 -1.17 14.54 3.89
CA ALA A 38 -0.90 13.74 5.09
C ALA A 38 -1.53 14.36 6.35
N HIS A 39 -2.06 13.51 7.23
CA HIS A 39 -2.46 13.89 8.58
C HIS A 39 -1.43 13.42 9.60
N ALA A 40 -1.46 14.00 10.80
CA ALA A 40 -0.56 13.61 11.89
C ALA A 40 -1.10 12.47 12.78
N ASP A 41 -2.33 11.98 12.56
CA ASP A 41 -2.91 10.87 13.33
C ASP A 41 -2.17 9.56 13.02
N GLY A 42 -1.23 9.18 13.88
CA GLY A 42 -0.32 8.05 13.68
C GLY A 42 -1.02 6.70 13.60
N LEU A 43 -2.10 6.49 14.37
CA LEU A 43 -2.83 5.22 14.38
C LEU A 43 -3.50 4.98 13.04
N TRP A 44 -4.26 5.96 12.56
CA TRP A 44 -5.00 5.82 11.31
C TRP A 44 -4.10 5.86 10.07
N ASN A 45 -2.95 6.55 10.15
CA ASN A 45 -1.91 6.48 9.11
C ASN A 45 -1.35 5.07 9.00
N PHE A 46 -0.96 4.49 10.14
CA PHE A 46 -0.43 3.13 10.17
C PHE A 46 -1.46 2.12 9.66
N LEU A 47 -2.69 2.17 10.16
CA LEU A 47 -3.76 1.26 9.73
C LEU A 47 -4.12 1.43 8.26
N GLY A 48 -4.20 2.65 7.75
CA GLY A 48 -4.45 2.93 6.34
C GLY A 48 -3.35 2.38 5.44
N MET A 49 -2.07 2.59 5.79
CA MET A 49 -0.95 2.07 5.02
C MET A 49 -0.78 0.56 5.15
N ALA A 50 -1.10 -0.03 6.31
CA ALA A 50 -1.13 -1.48 6.49
C ALA A 50 -2.21 -2.12 5.61
N LEU A 51 -3.40 -1.51 5.54
CA LEU A 51 -4.47 -1.95 4.64
C LEU A 51 -4.05 -1.87 3.17
N ALA A 52 -3.45 -0.75 2.76
CA ALA A 52 -2.94 -0.56 1.39
C ALA A 52 -1.84 -1.59 1.05
N GLY A 53 -0.95 -1.89 1.99
CA GLY A 53 0.08 -2.92 1.88
C GLY A 53 -0.52 -4.31 1.69
N TRP A 54 -1.49 -4.69 2.53
CA TRP A 54 -2.19 -5.98 2.41
C TRP A 54 -2.91 -6.11 1.06
N ALA A 55 -3.65 -5.09 0.64
CA ALA A 55 -4.29 -5.07 -0.67
C ALA A 55 -3.26 -5.23 -1.81
N SER A 56 -2.11 -4.54 -1.73
CA SER A 56 -1.04 -4.63 -2.72
C SER A 56 -0.43 -6.04 -2.80
N VAL A 57 -0.33 -6.75 -1.67
CA VAL A 57 0.13 -8.15 -1.64
C VAL A 57 -0.85 -9.05 -2.38
N LEU A 58 -2.16 -8.91 -2.12
CA LEU A 58 -3.20 -9.71 -2.77
C LEU A 58 -3.30 -9.42 -4.28
N LEU A 59 -3.11 -8.16 -4.69
CA LEU A 59 -3.08 -7.76 -6.10
C LEU A 59 -1.77 -8.11 -6.81
N GLY A 60 -0.77 -8.65 -6.09
CA GLY A 60 0.51 -9.04 -6.67
C GLY A 60 1.44 -7.87 -7.00
N GLY A 61 1.23 -6.67 -6.46
CA GLY A 61 2.11 -5.51 -6.68
C GLY A 61 1.57 -4.19 -6.14
N CYS A 62 2.46 -3.22 -5.91
CA CYS A 62 2.10 -1.85 -5.54
C CYS A 62 1.59 -1.04 -6.77
N PRO A 63 0.94 0.11 -6.56
CA PRO A 63 0.38 0.91 -7.66
C PRO A 63 1.39 1.25 -8.76
N LEU A 64 2.62 1.62 -8.39
CA LEU A 64 3.67 1.95 -9.36
C LEU A 64 4.04 0.74 -10.24
N ARG A 65 4.15 -0.46 -9.65
CA ARG A 65 4.44 -1.68 -10.42
C ARG A 65 3.30 -2.02 -11.36
N GLN A 66 2.06 -1.92 -10.91
CA GLN A 66 0.88 -2.18 -11.75
C GLN A 66 0.82 -1.19 -12.93
N LEU A 67 1.22 0.07 -12.71
CA LEU A 67 1.30 1.07 -13.78
C LEU A 67 2.36 0.69 -14.83
N ILE A 68 3.54 0.27 -14.40
CA ILE A 68 4.63 -0.17 -15.31
C ILE A 68 4.17 -1.39 -16.12
N LEU A 69 3.63 -2.41 -15.46
CA LEU A 69 3.14 -3.62 -16.12
C LEU A 69 2.00 -3.32 -17.12
N ALA A 70 1.10 -2.41 -16.77
CA ALA A 70 0.07 -1.95 -17.70
C ALA A 70 0.68 -1.29 -18.95
N GLY A 71 1.74 -0.49 -18.77
CA GLY A 71 2.50 0.11 -19.87
C GLY A 71 3.26 -0.89 -20.74
N GLU A 72 3.66 -2.02 -20.17
CA GLU A 72 4.26 -3.16 -20.89
C GLU A 72 3.22 -4.04 -21.62
N GLY A 73 1.93 -3.71 -21.52
CA GLY A 73 0.83 -4.41 -22.22
C GLY A 73 0.13 -5.48 -21.37
N ASN A 74 0.34 -5.52 -20.05
CA ASN A 74 -0.38 -6.42 -19.16
C ASN A 74 -1.81 -5.92 -18.89
N VAL A 75 -2.80 -6.62 -19.43
CA VAL A 75 -4.23 -6.24 -19.31
C VAL A 75 -4.74 -6.36 -17.88
N ASP A 76 -4.32 -7.36 -17.11
CA ASP A 76 -4.74 -7.54 -15.71
C ASP A 76 -4.29 -6.35 -14.84
N SER A 77 -3.07 -5.85 -15.10
CA SER A 77 -2.50 -4.69 -14.42
C SER A 77 -3.24 -3.41 -14.83
N ALA A 78 -3.63 -3.28 -16.11
CA ALA A 78 -4.43 -2.15 -16.58
C ALA A 78 -5.81 -2.10 -15.91
N ILE A 79 -6.49 -3.25 -15.78
CA ILE A 79 -7.76 -3.36 -15.06
C ILE A 79 -7.57 -3.01 -13.58
N THR A 80 -6.48 -3.49 -12.97
CA THR A 80 -6.15 -3.20 -11.58
C THR A 80 -5.99 -1.69 -11.35
N ILE A 81 -5.24 -1.00 -12.21
CA ILE A 81 -5.09 0.46 -12.15
C ILE A 81 -6.42 1.18 -12.34
N MET A 82 -7.26 0.74 -13.28
CA MET A 82 -8.59 1.31 -13.47
C MET A 82 -9.45 1.18 -12.20
N GLY A 83 -9.39 0.03 -11.53
CA GLY A 83 -10.04 -0.21 -10.24
C GLY A 83 -9.51 0.73 -9.14
N MET A 84 -8.19 0.93 -9.05
CA MET A 84 -7.60 1.89 -8.10
C MET A 84 -8.07 3.33 -8.36
N VAL A 85 -8.14 3.75 -9.63
CA VAL A 85 -8.61 5.09 -10.03
C VAL A 85 -10.08 5.29 -9.66
N VAL A 86 -10.94 4.32 -9.98
CA VAL A 86 -12.35 4.36 -9.59
C VAL A 86 -12.50 4.39 -8.07
N GLY A 87 -11.76 3.54 -7.35
CA GLY A 87 -11.75 3.54 -5.89
C GLY A 87 -11.31 4.88 -5.29
N ALA A 88 -10.27 5.51 -5.84
CA ALA A 88 -9.83 6.84 -5.44
C ALA A 88 -10.92 7.90 -5.70
N ALA A 89 -11.58 7.86 -6.87
CA ALA A 89 -12.70 8.74 -7.17
C ALA A 89 -13.82 8.58 -6.14
N PHE A 90 -14.20 7.36 -5.78
CA PHE A 90 -15.18 7.11 -4.71
C PHE A 90 -14.70 7.67 -3.37
N ALA A 91 -13.45 7.42 -2.97
CA ALA A 91 -12.91 7.89 -1.69
C ALA A 91 -12.97 9.43 -1.57
N HIS A 92 -12.65 10.14 -2.65
CA HIS A 92 -12.69 11.61 -2.68
C HIS A 92 -14.11 12.18 -2.77
N ASN A 93 -15.02 11.56 -3.53
CA ASN A 93 -16.40 12.05 -3.69
C ASN A 93 -17.28 11.79 -2.44
N PHE A 94 -17.07 10.68 -1.75
CA PHE A 94 -17.85 10.30 -0.56
C PHE A 94 -17.20 10.75 0.77
N LYS A 95 -16.20 11.64 0.73
CA LYS A 95 -15.49 12.19 1.90
C LYS A 95 -14.88 11.11 2.80
N LEU A 96 -14.40 10.02 2.20
CA LEU A 96 -13.68 8.94 2.88
C LEU A 96 -12.18 9.22 2.96
N ALA A 97 -11.66 10.00 2.00
CA ALA A 97 -10.28 10.44 1.98
C ALA A 97 -9.97 11.35 3.18
N ALA A 98 -8.83 11.12 3.81
CA ALA A 98 -8.32 11.98 4.86
C ALA A 98 -7.73 13.27 4.28
N SER A 99 -7.57 14.27 5.14
CA SER A 99 -6.94 15.56 4.81
C SER A 99 -5.96 15.95 5.92
N ALA A 100 -5.30 17.10 5.79
CA ALA A 100 -4.40 17.62 6.83
C ALA A 100 -5.07 17.77 8.21
N GLN A 101 -6.39 17.92 8.25
CA GLN A 101 -7.21 17.99 9.46
C GLN A 101 -7.40 16.62 10.15
N GLY A 102 -7.04 15.52 9.49
CA GLY A 102 -7.19 14.16 10.01
C GLY A 102 -8.10 13.25 9.18
N PRO A 103 -8.20 11.97 9.57
CA PRO A 103 -9.13 11.01 8.98
C PRO A 103 -10.58 11.34 9.34
N THR A 104 -11.48 11.31 8.36
CA THR A 104 -12.92 11.49 8.58
C THR A 104 -13.52 10.31 9.35
N ALA A 105 -14.64 10.52 10.06
CA ALA A 105 -15.32 9.43 10.76
C ALA A 105 -15.69 8.28 9.80
N ASN A 106 -16.17 8.61 8.60
CA ASN A 106 -16.49 7.63 7.58
C ASN A 106 -15.23 6.94 7.01
N GLY A 107 -14.11 7.67 6.88
CA GLY A 107 -12.83 7.10 6.47
C GLY A 107 -12.31 6.06 7.47
N LYS A 108 -12.44 6.33 8.77
CA LYS A 108 -12.11 5.37 9.84
C LYS A 108 -12.92 4.07 9.71
N VAL A 109 -14.23 4.21 9.49
CA VAL A 109 -15.13 3.06 9.25
C VAL A 109 -14.75 2.31 7.98
N ALA A 110 -14.45 3.02 6.90
CA ALA A 110 -14.02 2.42 5.63
C ALA A 110 -12.73 1.59 5.76
N VAL A 111 -11.75 2.06 6.54
CA VAL A 111 -10.52 1.29 6.83
C VAL A 111 -10.84 -0.02 7.54
N ILE A 112 -11.72 0.00 8.56
CA ILE A 112 -12.13 -1.21 9.28
C ILE A 112 -12.85 -2.18 8.34
N ILE A 113 -13.80 -1.69 7.55
CA ILE A 113 -14.51 -2.50 6.55
C ILE A 113 -13.52 -3.12 5.56
N GLY A 114 -12.52 -2.35 5.11
CA GLY A 114 -11.46 -2.83 4.23
C GLY A 114 -10.70 -4.01 4.83
N PHE A 115 -10.31 -3.94 6.11
CA PHE A 115 -9.63 -5.04 6.79
C PHE A 115 -10.51 -6.30 6.87
N VAL A 116 -11.80 -6.15 7.14
CA VAL A 116 -12.75 -7.27 7.16
C VAL A 116 -12.85 -7.91 5.78
N ILE A 117 -13.02 -7.11 4.73
CA ILE A 117 -13.14 -7.61 3.35
C ILE A 117 -11.86 -8.32 2.91
N LEU A 118 -10.68 -7.71 3.09
CA LEU A 118 -9.41 -8.35 2.72
C LEU A 118 -9.12 -9.59 3.56
N GLY A 119 -9.49 -9.58 4.84
CA GLY A 119 -9.42 -10.74 5.72
C GLY A 119 -10.26 -11.91 5.20
N LEU A 120 -11.51 -11.64 4.80
CA LEU A 120 -12.39 -12.65 4.21
C LEU A 120 -11.82 -13.16 2.87
N ILE A 121 -11.39 -12.26 1.98
CA ILE A 121 -10.78 -12.66 0.69
C ILE A 121 -9.56 -13.54 0.95
N SER A 122 -8.66 -13.14 1.84
CA SER A 122 -7.46 -13.90 2.17
C SER A 122 -7.81 -15.27 2.76
N TYR A 123 -8.79 -15.33 3.66
CA TYR A 123 -9.22 -16.58 4.28
C TYR A 123 -9.87 -17.55 3.29
N PHE A 124 -10.73 -17.06 2.41
CA PHE A 124 -11.40 -17.92 1.42
C PHE A 124 -10.48 -18.36 0.27
N ASN A 125 -9.46 -17.56 -0.05
CA ASN A 125 -8.49 -17.87 -1.11
C ASN A 125 -7.21 -18.56 -0.58
N ILE A 126 -7.16 -18.90 0.71
CA ILE A 126 -6.01 -19.64 1.25
C ILE A 126 -6.03 -21.08 0.68
N GLU A 127 -4.93 -21.51 0.08
CA GLU A 127 -4.78 -22.90 -0.31
C GLU A 127 -4.74 -23.76 0.96
N LYS A 128 -5.73 -24.64 1.14
CA LYS A 128 -5.87 -25.51 2.33
C LYS A 128 -4.77 -26.58 2.43
N THR A 129 -3.88 -26.67 1.45
CA THR A 129 -2.82 -27.69 1.38
C THR A 129 -1.50 -27.14 1.93
N MET A 130 -1.53 -26.58 3.15
CA MET A 130 -0.30 -26.26 3.86
C MET A 130 0.28 -27.55 4.47
N ASN A 131 0.85 -28.42 3.62
CA ASN A 131 1.78 -29.43 4.09
C ASN A 131 3.03 -28.68 4.57
N PHE A 132 3.05 -28.28 5.84
CA PHE A 132 4.26 -27.84 6.52
C PHE A 132 5.23 -29.03 6.57
N LYS A 133 5.95 -29.30 5.48
CA LYS A 133 7.19 -30.05 5.54
C LYS A 133 8.20 -29.15 6.23
N VAL A 134 8.25 -29.27 7.56
CA VAL A 134 9.39 -28.80 8.35
C VAL A 134 10.63 -29.40 7.71
N LYS A 135 11.45 -28.55 7.09
CA LYS A 135 12.73 -28.96 6.50
C LYS A 135 13.72 -29.08 7.66
N GLY A 136 13.67 -30.22 8.34
CA GLY A 136 14.53 -30.55 9.46
C GLY A 136 14.16 -31.91 9.98
N GLY A 137 14.94 -32.94 9.62
CA GLY A 137 14.70 -34.31 10.03
C GLY A 137 14.93 -34.52 11.52
N VAL A 138 13.94 -34.19 12.34
CA VAL A 138 13.78 -34.73 13.68
C VAL A 138 12.31 -35.05 13.88
N SER A 139 12.00 -36.35 13.84
CA SER A 139 10.77 -36.90 14.37
C SER A 139 10.68 -36.57 15.85
N VAL A 140 9.59 -35.95 16.26
CA VAL A 140 9.16 -35.96 17.65
C VAL A 140 7.84 -36.72 17.64
N ASP A 141 7.82 -37.82 18.40
CA ASP A 141 6.73 -38.78 18.51
C ASP A 141 5.36 -38.16 18.82
#